data_AF-A0A8J3CFK7-F1
#
_entry.id   AF-A0A8J3CFK7-F1
#
_cell.length_a   1.000
_cell.length_b   1.000
_cell.length_c   1.000
_cell.angle_alpha   90.00
_cell.angle_beta   90.00
_cell.angle_gamma   90.00
#
_symmetry.space_group_name_H-M   'P 1'
#
loop_
_entity.id
_entity.type
_entity.pdbx_description
1 polymer ?
#
loop_
_entity_poly.entity_id
_entity_poly.type
_entity_poly.pdbx_seq_one_letter_code
_entity_poly.pdbx_strand_id
1 'polypeptide(L)'
;MNDIDLIEEVIIRNARVDFLTFRKYLHPNIKWNWFVEDLSSHLQWFYDELVAGNSPKLLIEAPPQHGKSEGVVDLLAWMLGKQPELKVIFSSFSERLGVRANKKLQKIFDSAKYKRIFSDAKISSKGSDAQGSARNSELLELIGTGGYFRNTTVRGSVTGESMDIGVIDDPIKGRLDARSLTVRNATWDWMTDDFMTRLSEGGGLLMIMTRWHTDDPAGRLIKNDPTVRVVTFKAIAEVDEAHRKAGDALFPEHKSIGFLRDRKKTMEPSSFSSLYQQTPADANNSEALFKFKLARVKYAPLPDVRPTIVLRIDTPQKAESDSDYFGFSLLEVRMKGIFILDAGHARKSYDDALVYFDGLLDYYKANGFEVRKVIVEDANIGYAFAHSLKKIRRAKKRFEGFKLTKKYGNKFDRAHESYTSFKTGCVSIADGCSVQNPAGIDVLNDEFESFTENDSHNNDDVLDTVVWQVVEKFGECPAPLSI
;
A
#
# COMPACT_ATOMS: atom_id res chain seq x y z
N MET A 1 29.51 -35.17 -35.80
CA MET A 1 28.43 -34.31 -35.29
C MET A 1 27.35 -34.35 -36.35
N ASN A 2 26.16 -34.87 -36.03
CA ASN A 2 25.06 -34.93 -37.01
C ASN A 2 24.44 -33.52 -37.17
N ASP A 3 23.58 -33.32 -38.18
CA ASP A 3 22.98 -31.99 -38.45
C ASP A 3 22.17 -31.43 -37.25
N ILE A 4 21.59 -32.31 -36.43
CA ILE A 4 20.83 -31.93 -35.23
C ILE A 4 21.77 -31.38 -34.14
N ASP A 5 22.92 -32.03 -33.93
CA ASP A 5 23.95 -31.59 -33.00
C ASP A 5 24.52 -30.22 -33.43
N LEU A 6 24.69 -30.00 -34.73
CA LEU A 6 25.14 -28.71 -35.30
C LEU A 6 24.12 -27.60 -35.06
N ILE A 7 22.83 -27.86 -35.26
CA ILE A 7 21.76 -26.90 -34.98
C ILE A 7 21.71 -26.57 -33.49
N GLU A 8 21.82 -27.57 -32.62
CA GLU A 8 21.84 -27.35 -31.17
C GLU A 8 23.05 -26.50 -30.75
N GLU A 9 24.23 -26.75 -31.31
CA GLU A 9 25.44 -25.97 -31.04
C GLU A 9 25.28 -24.50 -31.48
N VAL A 10 24.65 -24.23 -32.64
CA VAL A 10 24.35 -22.86 -33.07
C VAL A 10 23.38 -22.17 -32.10
N ILE A 11 22.34 -22.88 -31.64
CA ILE A 11 21.39 -22.33 -30.65
C ILE A 11 22.11 -22.02 -29.34
N ILE A 12 22.98 -22.90 -28.85
CA ILE A 12 23.77 -22.69 -27.63
C ILE A 12 24.66 -21.47 -27.76
N ARG A 13 25.33 -21.27 -28.92
CA ARG A 13 26.15 -20.09 -29.17
C ARG A 13 25.32 -18.81 -29.21
N ASN A 14 24.19 -18.83 -29.91
CA ASN A 14 23.28 -17.68 -29.97
C ASN A 14 22.72 -17.35 -28.58
N ALA A 15 22.40 -18.35 -27.76
CA ALA A 15 21.96 -18.16 -26.38
C ALA A 15 23.01 -17.47 -25.49
N ARG A 16 24.29 -17.40 -25.86
CA ARG A 16 25.30 -16.62 -25.12
C ARG A 16 25.23 -15.12 -25.42
N VAL A 17 24.74 -14.74 -26.59
CA VAL A 17 24.77 -13.35 -27.07
C VAL A 17 23.39 -12.72 -27.20
N ASP A 18 22.33 -13.54 -27.34
CA ASP A 18 20.94 -13.10 -27.41
C ASP A 18 20.11 -13.68 -26.25
N PHE A 19 19.58 -12.78 -25.43
CA PHE A 19 18.82 -13.13 -24.24
C PHE A 19 17.49 -13.84 -24.58
N LEU A 20 16.81 -13.46 -25.66
CA LEU A 20 15.56 -14.12 -26.04
C LEU A 20 15.81 -15.60 -26.41
N THR A 21 16.87 -15.85 -27.19
CA THR A 21 17.32 -17.20 -27.56
C THR A 21 17.68 -18.01 -26.31
N PHE A 22 18.39 -17.41 -25.36
CA PHE A 22 18.67 -18.04 -24.06
C PHE A 22 17.41 -18.50 -23.36
N ARG A 23 16.40 -17.62 -23.22
CA ARG A 23 15.15 -17.97 -22.54
C ARG A 23 14.37 -19.05 -23.29
N LYS A 24 14.29 -18.98 -24.62
CA LYS A 24 13.64 -19.99 -25.47
C LYS A 24 14.30 -21.36 -25.31
N TYR A 25 15.63 -21.42 -25.26
CA TYR A 25 16.36 -22.66 -25.05
C TYR A 25 16.15 -23.23 -23.65
N LEU A 26 16.21 -22.37 -22.61
CA LEU A 26 16.01 -22.77 -21.22
C LEU A 26 14.58 -23.29 -20.97
N HIS A 27 13.59 -22.61 -21.55
CA HIS A 27 12.16 -22.82 -21.33
C HIS A 27 11.40 -23.15 -22.63
N PRO A 28 11.62 -24.32 -23.24
CA PRO A 28 11.01 -24.65 -24.54
C PRO A 28 9.49 -24.85 -24.46
N ASN A 29 8.95 -25.10 -23.26
CA ASN A 29 7.56 -25.48 -23.05
C ASN A 29 6.70 -24.34 -22.48
N ILE A 30 7.26 -23.13 -22.30
CA ILE A 30 6.44 -22.00 -21.87
C ILE A 30 5.69 -21.42 -23.06
N LYS A 31 4.62 -20.69 -22.77
CA LYS A 31 3.88 -19.97 -23.80
C LYS A 31 4.68 -18.74 -24.20
N TRP A 32 4.79 -18.51 -25.50
CA TRP A 32 5.48 -17.37 -26.08
C TRP A 32 4.47 -16.48 -26.78
N ASN A 33 4.56 -15.18 -26.54
CA ASN A 33 3.87 -14.15 -27.29
C ASN A 33 4.77 -12.92 -27.44
N TRP A 34 4.33 -11.95 -28.24
CA TRP A 34 5.08 -10.72 -28.51
C TRP A 34 5.46 -9.98 -27.21
N PHE A 35 4.61 -9.99 -26.18
CA PHE A 35 4.91 -9.31 -24.91
C PHE A 35 6.12 -9.92 -24.20
N VAL A 36 6.25 -11.25 -24.19
CA VAL A 36 7.43 -11.91 -23.59
C VAL A 36 8.69 -11.60 -24.40
N GLU A 37 8.57 -11.48 -25.72
CA GLU A 37 9.69 -11.10 -26.60
C GLU A 37 10.11 -9.65 -26.36
N ASP A 38 9.17 -8.72 -26.34
CA ASP A 38 9.40 -7.29 -26.10
C ASP A 38 9.97 -7.01 -24.70
N LEU A 39 9.42 -7.67 -23.67
CA LEU A 39 9.99 -7.67 -22.32
C LEU A 39 11.45 -8.15 -22.33
N SER A 40 11.75 -9.22 -23.09
CA SER A 40 13.12 -9.75 -23.18
C SER A 40 14.05 -8.77 -23.88
N SER A 41 13.58 -8.04 -24.91
CA SER A 41 14.37 -7.01 -25.58
C SER A 41 14.72 -5.84 -24.65
N HIS A 42 13.78 -5.39 -23.81
CA HIS A 42 14.06 -4.34 -22.82
C HIS A 42 15.03 -4.81 -21.72
N LEU A 43 14.91 -6.07 -21.28
CA LEU A 43 15.83 -6.67 -20.31
C LEU A 43 17.24 -6.85 -20.90
N GLN A 44 17.37 -7.20 -22.18
CA GLN A 44 18.65 -7.25 -22.88
C GLN A 44 19.27 -5.86 -23.03
N TRP A 45 18.47 -4.85 -23.41
CA TRP A 45 18.94 -3.47 -23.45
C TRP A 45 19.55 -3.03 -22.10
N PHE A 46 18.92 -3.39 -20.98
CA PHE A 46 19.48 -3.09 -19.65
C PHE A 46 20.87 -3.71 -19.46
N TYR A 47 21.09 -4.95 -19.90
CA TYR A 47 22.40 -5.57 -19.86
C TYR A 47 23.41 -4.84 -20.77
N ASP A 48 23.02 -4.53 -22.01
CA ASP A 48 23.90 -3.90 -22.99
C ASP A 48 24.40 -2.52 -22.51
N GLU A 49 23.51 -1.72 -21.91
CA GLU A 49 23.85 -0.43 -21.31
C GLU A 49 24.71 -0.58 -20.04
N LEU A 50 24.48 -1.62 -19.24
CA LEU A 50 25.28 -1.90 -18.06
C LEU A 50 26.72 -2.20 -18.47
N VAL A 51 26.91 -3.06 -19.48
CA VAL A 51 28.23 -3.39 -20.03
C VAL A 51 28.89 -2.18 -20.68
N ALA A 52 28.12 -1.28 -21.28
CA ALA A 52 28.62 -0.02 -21.82
C ALA A 52 29.04 0.99 -20.73
N GLY A 53 28.73 0.73 -19.45
CA GLY A 53 29.05 1.62 -18.33
C GLY A 53 28.10 2.82 -18.20
N ASN A 54 26.91 2.76 -18.81
CA ASN A 54 25.96 3.87 -18.85
C ASN A 54 25.05 3.97 -17.61
N SER A 55 25.27 3.14 -16.59
CA SER A 55 24.45 3.08 -15.37
C SER A 55 22.93 3.04 -15.64
N PRO A 56 22.45 2.02 -16.36
CA PRO A 56 21.06 1.99 -16.83
C PRO A 56 20.07 1.91 -15.68
N LYS A 57 18.94 2.61 -15.85
CA LYS A 57 17.78 2.52 -14.96
C LYS A 57 16.57 2.09 -15.78
N LEU A 58 16.03 0.92 -15.49
CA LEU A 58 14.88 0.36 -16.18
C LEU A 58 13.74 0.15 -15.19
N LEU A 59 12.60 0.75 -15.49
CA LEU A 59 11.34 0.53 -14.79
C LEU A 59 10.36 -0.20 -15.70
N ILE A 60 9.90 -1.38 -15.28
CA ILE A 60 8.91 -2.18 -16.01
C ILE A 60 7.61 -2.25 -15.20
N GLU A 61 6.55 -1.68 -15.76
CA GLU A 61 5.21 -1.71 -15.20
C GLU A 61 4.37 -2.72 -15.98
N ALA A 62 3.89 -3.76 -15.31
CA ALA A 62 3.10 -4.79 -15.98
C ALA A 62 2.05 -5.40 -15.05
N PRO A 63 0.95 -5.94 -15.61
CA PRO A 63 -0.14 -6.47 -14.81
C PRO A 63 0.30 -7.71 -14.01
N PRO A 64 -0.38 -8.04 -12.90
CA PRO A 64 0.03 -9.15 -12.06
C PRO A 64 -0.05 -10.48 -12.82
N GLN A 65 0.82 -11.43 -12.47
CA GLN A 65 0.85 -12.79 -13.04
C GLN A 65 1.11 -12.87 -14.57
N HIS A 66 1.88 -11.94 -15.12
CA HIS A 66 2.33 -11.97 -16.53
C HIS A 66 3.81 -12.40 -16.69
N GLY A 67 4.43 -12.98 -15.65
CA GLY A 67 5.79 -13.53 -15.76
C GLY A 67 6.93 -12.49 -15.74
N LYS A 68 6.65 -11.23 -15.34
CA LYS A 68 7.67 -10.16 -15.24
C LYS A 68 8.87 -10.55 -14.37
N SER A 69 8.63 -11.00 -13.12
CA SER A 69 9.70 -11.42 -12.21
C SER A 69 10.41 -12.69 -12.69
N GLU A 70 9.72 -13.54 -13.45
CA GLU A 70 10.35 -14.70 -14.07
C GLU A 70 11.36 -14.30 -15.14
N GLY A 71 11.04 -13.31 -15.98
CA GLY A 71 11.96 -12.76 -16.97
C GLY A 71 13.19 -12.12 -16.33
N VAL A 72 13.03 -11.41 -15.21
CA VAL A 72 14.15 -10.84 -14.47
C VAL A 72 15.06 -11.92 -13.88
N VAL A 73 14.51 -12.98 -13.28
CA VAL A 73 15.35 -14.09 -12.79
C VAL A 73 16.10 -14.78 -13.93
N ASP A 74 15.46 -14.96 -15.10
CA ASP A 74 16.14 -15.49 -16.28
C ASP A 74 17.26 -14.54 -16.75
N LEU A 75 17.04 -13.22 -16.73
CA LEU A 75 18.05 -12.21 -17.08
C LEU A 75 19.25 -12.31 -16.15
N LEU A 76 19.02 -12.35 -14.84
CA LEU A 76 20.11 -12.45 -13.85
C LEU A 76 20.92 -13.74 -14.04
N ALA A 77 20.28 -14.86 -14.37
CA ALA A 77 20.98 -16.08 -14.71
C ALA A 77 21.87 -15.89 -15.96
N TRP A 78 21.35 -15.23 -16.99
CA TRP A 78 22.09 -14.96 -18.21
C TRP A 78 23.29 -14.02 -17.98
N MET A 79 23.09 -12.92 -17.25
CA MET A 79 24.14 -11.96 -16.92
C MET A 79 25.25 -12.58 -16.09
N LEU A 80 24.91 -13.32 -15.02
CA LEU A 80 25.89 -14.04 -14.19
C LEU A 80 26.56 -15.19 -14.94
N GLY A 81 25.93 -15.71 -16.00
CA GLY A 81 26.56 -16.64 -16.94
C GLY A 81 27.66 -16.01 -17.78
N LYS A 82 27.46 -14.76 -18.20
CA LYS A 82 28.40 -13.98 -19.03
C LYS A 82 29.50 -13.30 -18.23
N GLN A 83 29.14 -12.77 -17.06
CA GLN A 83 29.99 -12.01 -16.15
C GLN A 83 29.79 -12.52 -14.73
N PRO A 84 30.43 -13.65 -14.38
CA PRO A 84 30.28 -14.30 -13.09
C PRO A 84 30.68 -13.44 -11.89
N GLU A 85 31.47 -12.38 -12.10
CA GLU A 85 31.93 -11.41 -11.11
C GLU A 85 30.87 -10.42 -10.64
N LEU A 86 29.73 -10.32 -11.36
CA LEU A 86 28.67 -9.36 -11.05
C LEU A 86 28.07 -9.60 -9.65
N LYS A 87 27.81 -8.50 -8.94
CA LYS A 87 27.18 -8.49 -7.62
C LYS A 87 25.75 -8.00 -7.74
N VAL A 88 24.79 -8.87 -7.43
CA VAL A 88 23.36 -8.61 -7.57
C VAL A 88 22.69 -8.59 -6.20
N ILE A 89 21.96 -7.52 -5.90
CA ILE A 89 21.03 -7.48 -4.77
C ILE A 89 19.60 -7.39 -5.31
N PHE A 90 18.77 -8.36 -4.92
CA PHE A 90 17.37 -8.47 -5.30
C PHE A 90 16.48 -8.21 -4.08
N SER A 91 15.67 -7.16 -4.11
CA SER A 91 14.72 -6.85 -3.06
C SER A 91 13.29 -7.05 -3.55
N SER A 92 12.45 -7.60 -2.67
CA SER A 92 11.00 -7.64 -2.90
C SER A 92 10.25 -7.34 -1.61
N PHE A 93 8.99 -6.90 -1.69
CA PHE A 93 8.15 -6.68 -0.50
C PHE A 93 7.98 -7.93 0.39
N SER A 94 8.22 -9.12 -0.15
CA SER A 94 8.09 -10.40 0.58
C SER A 94 9.39 -11.18 0.55
N GLU A 95 9.86 -11.58 1.73
CA GLU A 95 11.02 -12.47 1.90
C GLU A 95 10.83 -13.77 1.10
N ARG A 96 9.62 -14.34 1.18
CA ARG A 96 9.23 -15.57 0.46
C ARG A 96 9.42 -15.44 -1.06
N LEU A 97 9.18 -14.25 -1.64
CA LEU A 97 9.37 -14.02 -3.08
C LEU A 97 10.86 -13.93 -3.42
N GLY A 98 11.66 -13.25 -2.61
CA GLY A 98 13.13 -13.23 -2.74
C GLY A 98 13.75 -14.64 -2.68
N VAL A 99 13.37 -15.43 -1.67
CA VAL A 99 13.80 -16.83 -1.54
C VAL A 99 13.37 -17.68 -2.73
N ARG A 100 12.19 -17.41 -3.31
CA ARG A 100 11.71 -18.10 -4.51
C ARG A 100 12.55 -17.74 -5.73
N ALA A 101 12.90 -16.47 -5.91
CA ALA A 101 13.80 -16.02 -6.98
C ALA A 101 15.16 -16.71 -6.87
N ASN A 102 15.77 -16.73 -5.68
CA ASN A 102 17.03 -17.42 -5.42
C ASN A 102 16.94 -18.92 -5.75
N LYS A 103 15.92 -19.62 -5.23
CA LYS A 103 15.73 -21.04 -5.54
C LYS A 103 15.52 -21.31 -7.03
N LYS A 104 14.84 -20.42 -7.76
CA LYS A 104 14.69 -20.53 -9.21
C LYS A 104 16.04 -20.35 -9.91
N LEU A 105 16.81 -19.33 -9.52
CA LEU A 105 18.15 -19.08 -10.02
C LEU A 105 19.07 -20.30 -9.82
N GLN A 106 19.13 -20.85 -8.60
CA GLN A 106 19.88 -22.07 -8.30
C GLN A 106 19.48 -23.26 -9.18
N LYS A 107 18.18 -23.44 -9.46
CA LYS A 107 17.70 -24.50 -10.36
C LYS A 107 18.17 -24.28 -11.81
N ILE A 108 18.23 -23.03 -12.26
CA ILE A 108 18.75 -22.68 -13.58
C ILE A 108 20.22 -23.06 -13.65
N PHE A 109 21.05 -22.59 -12.70
CA PHE A 109 22.47 -22.92 -12.60
C PHE A 109 22.74 -24.44 -12.55
N ASP A 110 21.93 -25.20 -11.80
CA ASP A 110 22.09 -26.65 -11.70
C ASP A 110 21.73 -27.39 -13.01
N SER A 111 20.94 -26.77 -13.89
CA SER A 111 20.39 -27.43 -15.08
C SER A 111 21.47 -27.76 -16.14
N ALA A 112 21.30 -28.90 -16.82
CA ALA A 112 22.20 -29.31 -17.90
C ALA A 112 22.19 -28.30 -19.07
N LYS A 113 21.02 -27.70 -19.35
CA LYS A 113 20.86 -26.69 -20.41
C LYS A 113 21.70 -25.45 -20.12
N TYR A 114 21.60 -24.90 -18.91
CA TYR A 114 22.40 -23.74 -18.53
C TYR A 114 23.89 -24.03 -18.60
N LYS A 115 24.35 -25.17 -18.06
CA LYS A 115 25.76 -25.59 -18.06
C LYS A 115 26.33 -25.79 -19.46
N ARG A 116 25.50 -26.14 -20.45
CA ARG A 116 25.91 -26.22 -21.87
C ARG A 116 26.17 -24.83 -22.45
N ILE A 117 25.41 -23.82 -22.02
CA ILE A 117 25.61 -22.42 -22.46
C ILE A 117 26.77 -21.79 -21.70
N PHE A 118 26.76 -21.85 -20.37
CA PHE A 118 27.76 -21.24 -19.50
C PHE A 118 28.43 -22.32 -18.64
N SER A 119 29.62 -22.75 -19.05
CA SER A 119 30.39 -23.78 -18.34
C SER A 119 31.12 -23.25 -17.11
N ASP A 120 31.41 -21.95 -17.08
CA ASP A 120 32.36 -21.34 -16.15
C ASP A 120 31.65 -20.71 -14.93
N ALA A 121 30.40 -20.28 -15.10
CA ALA A 121 29.56 -19.74 -14.03
C ALA A 121 29.01 -20.88 -13.16
N LYS A 122 29.73 -21.19 -12.07
CA LYS A 122 29.44 -22.32 -11.17
C LYS A 122 29.03 -21.86 -9.78
N ILE A 123 28.13 -22.62 -9.16
CA ILE A 123 27.71 -22.45 -7.77
C ILE A 123 28.10 -23.69 -6.96
N SER A 124 28.27 -23.56 -5.65
CA SER A 124 28.62 -24.69 -4.77
C SER A 124 27.55 -25.78 -4.78
N SER A 125 27.95 -27.01 -4.42
CA SER A 125 27.00 -28.13 -4.29
C SER A 125 26.16 -27.96 -3.01
N LYS A 126 24.91 -28.44 -3.05
CA LYS A 126 23.94 -28.21 -1.96
C LYS A 126 24.46 -28.75 -0.62
N GLY A 127 24.44 -27.89 0.40
CA GLY A 127 24.79 -28.27 1.77
C GLY A 127 26.29 -28.35 2.06
N SER A 128 27.14 -27.82 1.16
CA SER A 128 28.56 -27.68 1.42
C SER A 128 29.03 -26.28 1.09
N ASP A 129 29.79 -25.66 1.99
CA ASP A 129 30.63 -24.51 1.69
C ASP A 129 31.87 -24.98 0.89
N ALA A 130 31.64 -25.77 -0.15
CA ALA A 130 32.71 -26.26 -1.00
C ALA A 130 33.40 -25.04 -1.62
N GLN A 131 34.69 -24.87 -1.28
CA GLN A 131 35.54 -23.74 -1.66
C GLN A 131 35.17 -22.39 -1.02
N GLY A 132 34.42 -22.39 0.09
CA GLY A 132 34.08 -21.17 0.83
C GLY A 132 33.04 -20.27 0.16
N SER A 133 32.33 -20.76 -0.86
CA SER A 133 31.25 -20.03 -1.53
C SER A 133 29.87 -20.42 -1.00
N ALA A 134 29.15 -19.45 -0.43
CA ALA A 134 27.86 -19.62 0.20
C ALA A 134 26.75 -19.96 -0.81
N ARG A 135 25.94 -20.96 -0.47
CA ARG A 135 24.70 -21.31 -1.18
C ARG A 135 23.60 -21.63 -0.19
N ASN A 136 22.77 -20.63 0.11
CA ASN A 136 21.64 -20.75 1.03
C ASN A 136 20.39 -20.06 0.46
N SER A 137 19.39 -19.77 1.29
CA SER A 137 18.11 -19.16 0.88
C SER A 137 18.18 -17.67 0.59
N GLU A 138 19.26 -17.00 1.00
CA GLU A 138 19.45 -15.55 0.93
C GLU A 138 20.64 -15.15 0.06
N LEU A 139 21.69 -15.97 0.04
CA LEU A 139 22.94 -15.70 -0.66
C LEU A 139 23.32 -16.89 -1.55
N LEU A 140 23.74 -16.56 -2.77
CA LEU A 140 24.26 -17.49 -3.76
C LEU A 140 25.53 -16.88 -4.35
N GLU A 141 26.69 -17.45 -4.02
CA GLU A 141 27.99 -17.00 -4.54
C GLU A 141 28.44 -17.86 -5.72
N LEU A 142 29.10 -17.21 -6.68
CA LEU A 142 29.71 -17.89 -7.82
C LEU A 142 31.17 -18.23 -7.51
N ILE A 143 31.51 -19.52 -7.65
CA ILE A 143 32.78 -20.09 -7.20
C ILE A 143 33.97 -19.40 -7.87
N GLY A 144 34.87 -18.82 -7.06
CA GLY A 144 36.14 -18.26 -7.53
C GLY A 144 36.04 -16.94 -8.28
N THR A 145 34.90 -16.26 -8.23
CA THR A 145 34.62 -15.04 -9.02
C THR A 145 34.45 -13.78 -8.15
N GLY A 146 34.04 -13.94 -6.90
CA GLY A 146 33.62 -12.83 -6.02
C GLY A 146 32.25 -12.24 -6.35
N GLY A 147 31.57 -12.72 -7.41
CA GLY A 147 30.20 -12.35 -7.74
C GLY A 147 29.17 -13.16 -6.97
N TYR A 148 27.99 -12.56 -6.80
CA TYR A 148 26.94 -13.13 -5.98
C TYR A 148 25.55 -12.65 -6.37
N PHE A 149 24.55 -13.43 -5.99
CA PHE A 149 23.16 -13.02 -5.91
C PHE A 149 22.71 -13.05 -4.45
N ARG A 150 22.24 -11.93 -3.94
CA ARG A 150 21.64 -11.81 -2.61
C ARG A 150 20.19 -11.37 -2.73
N ASN A 151 19.28 -12.04 -2.05
CA ASN A 151 17.91 -11.58 -1.89
C ASN A 151 17.65 -10.99 -0.51
N THR A 152 16.97 -9.85 -0.46
CA THR A 152 16.53 -9.17 0.77
C THR A 152 15.06 -8.76 0.65
N THR A 153 14.54 -8.08 1.68
CA THR A 153 13.21 -7.49 1.69
C THR A 153 13.28 -5.98 1.48
N VAL A 154 12.20 -5.41 0.96
CA VAL A 154 12.01 -3.96 0.95
C VAL A 154 12.00 -3.46 2.39
N ARG A 155 12.78 -2.42 2.68
CA ARG A 155 13.06 -1.93 4.04
C ARG A 155 13.81 -2.92 4.93
N GLY A 156 14.30 -4.02 4.36
CA GLY A 156 15.24 -4.92 5.00
C GLY A 156 16.64 -4.34 4.99
N SER A 157 17.50 -4.86 5.86
CA SER A 157 18.91 -4.48 5.88
C SER A 157 19.55 -4.74 4.52
N VAL A 158 20.19 -3.70 3.99
CA VAL A 158 21.11 -3.82 2.87
C VAL A 158 22.50 -3.86 3.50
N THR A 159 23.07 -5.05 3.64
CA THR A 159 24.40 -5.30 4.22
C THR A 159 25.47 -4.53 3.46
N GLY A 160 26.58 -4.12 4.11
CA GLY A 160 27.68 -3.24 3.63
C GLY A 160 28.40 -3.63 2.33
N GLU A 161 27.81 -4.51 1.54
CA GLU A 161 28.29 -5.04 0.28
C GLU A 161 27.89 -4.09 -0.87
N SER A 162 28.77 -3.94 -1.85
CA SER A 162 28.49 -3.20 -3.09
C SER A 162 27.69 -4.07 -4.06
N MET A 163 26.82 -3.46 -4.86
CA MET A 163 26.08 -4.13 -5.92
C MET A 163 26.34 -3.46 -7.27
N ASP A 164 26.52 -4.26 -8.31
CA ASP A 164 26.59 -3.77 -9.69
C ASP A 164 25.18 -3.70 -10.28
N ILE A 165 24.26 -4.53 -9.76
CA ILE A 165 22.87 -4.60 -10.20
C ILE A 165 21.95 -4.61 -8.97
N GLY A 166 21.15 -3.54 -8.85
CA GLY A 166 20.06 -3.48 -7.88
C GLY A 166 18.73 -3.84 -8.54
N VAL A 167 18.05 -4.87 -8.05
CA VAL A 167 16.70 -5.25 -8.51
C VAL A 167 15.66 -4.99 -7.43
N ILE A 168 14.57 -4.33 -7.80
CA ILE A 168 13.41 -4.10 -6.93
C ILE A 168 12.16 -4.73 -7.57
N ASP A 169 11.65 -5.82 -7.00
CA ASP A 169 10.46 -6.54 -7.46
C ASP A 169 9.24 -6.23 -6.57
N ASP A 170 8.27 -5.50 -7.13
CA ASP A 170 7.05 -5.04 -6.47
C ASP A 170 7.38 -4.37 -5.09
N PRO A 171 7.79 -3.09 -5.02
CA PRO A 171 8.24 -2.48 -3.77
C PRO A 171 7.14 -2.32 -2.70
N ILE A 172 5.88 -2.52 -3.08
CA ILE A 172 4.72 -2.39 -2.21
C ILE A 172 3.85 -3.66 -2.30
N LYS A 173 3.49 -4.20 -1.13
CA LYS A 173 2.78 -5.49 -0.98
C LYS A 173 1.36 -5.49 -1.56
N GLY A 174 0.67 -4.37 -1.48
CA GLY A 174 -0.73 -4.31 -1.83
C GLY A 174 -1.36 -2.94 -1.61
N ARG A 175 -2.67 -2.87 -1.79
CA ARG A 175 -3.43 -1.62 -1.78
C ARG A 175 -3.38 -0.84 -0.46
N LEU A 176 -3.44 -1.54 0.67
CA LEU A 176 -3.40 -0.90 1.99
C LEU A 176 -2.06 -0.17 2.18
N ASP A 177 -0.96 -0.89 1.98
CA ASP A 177 0.39 -0.34 2.02
C ASP A 177 0.58 0.80 1.00
N ALA A 178 0.02 0.67 -0.21
CA ALA A 178 0.14 1.70 -1.25
C ALA A 178 -0.59 3.02 -0.89
N ARG A 179 -1.67 2.95 -0.11
CA ARG A 179 -2.41 4.12 0.40
C ARG A 179 -1.83 4.67 1.69
N SER A 180 -0.92 3.96 2.33
CA SER A 180 -0.25 4.53 3.50
C SER A 180 0.87 5.45 3.03
N LEU A 181 0.70 6.77 3.19
CA LEU A 181 1.77 7.74 2.92
C LEU A 181 3.03 7.41 3.73
N THR A 182 2.88 6.97 4.97
CA THR A 182 3.99 6.53 5.82
C THR A 182 4.75 5.35 5.20
N VAL A 183 4.04 4.35 4.67
CA VAL A 183 4.69 3.22 3.99
C VAL A 183 5.34 3.67 2.69
N ARG A 184 4.68 4.52 1.89
CA ARG A 184 5.26 5.10 0.66
C ARG A 184 6.56 5.87 0.93
N ASN A 185 6.55 6.75 1.94
CA ASN A 185 7.72 7.50 2.37
C ASN A 185 8.82 6.56 2.85
N ALA A 186 8.53 5.67 3.80
CA ALA A 186 9.55 4.76 4.33
C ALA A 186 10.15 3.83 3.27
N THR A 187 9.36 3.40 2.28
CA THR A 187 9.86 2.60 1.15
C THR A 187 10.70 3.44 0.18
N TRP A 188 10.31 4.69 -0.06
CA TRP A 188 11.08 5.62 -0.88
C TRP A 188 12.42 5.97 -0.23
N ASP A 189 12.41 6.34 1.05
CA ASP A 189 13.60 6.70 1.82
C ASP A 189 14.57 5.51 1.88
N TRP A 190 14.07 4.30 2.16
CA TRP A 190 14.89 3.09 2.07
C TRP A 190 15.48 2.89 0.67
N MET A 191 14.70 3.14 -0.39
CA MET A 191 15.18 2.96 -1.75
C MET A 191 16.32 3.94 -2.07
N THR A 192 16.15 5.22 -1.75
CA THR A 192 17.13 6.26 -2.08
C THR A 192 18.33 6.26 -1.15
N ASP A 193 18.12 6.11 0.14
CA ASP A 193 19.13 6.38 1.17
C ASP A 193 19.88 5.10 1.57
N ASP A 194 19.23 3.92 1.47
CA ASP A 194 19.84 2.65 1.85
C ASP A 194 20.17 1.77 0.64
N PHE A 195 19.23 1.54 -0.27
CA PHE A 195 19.38 0.57 -1.35
C PHE A 195 20.28 1.13 -2.46
N MET A 196 19.90 2.27 -3.03
CA MET A 196 20.63 2.87 -4.16
C MET A 196 22.05 3.32 -3.79
N THR A 197 22.31 3.63 -2.52
CA THR A 197 23.66 3.99 -2.05
C THR A 197 24.67 2.84 -2.11
N ARG A 198 24.20 1.59 -2.31
CA ARG A 198 25.07 0.42 -2.51
C ARG A 198 25.42 0.15 -3.96
N LEU A 199 24.80 0.87 -4.89
CA LEU A 199 25.05 0.69 -6.31
C LEU A 199 26.46 1.22 -6.64
N SER A 200 27.30 0.36 -7.21
CA SER A 200 28.63 0.71 -7.72
C SER A 200 28.51 1.80 -8.79
N GLU A 201 29.57 2.59 -8.97
CA GLU A 201 29.71 3.45 -10.15
C GLU A 201 29.62 2.59 -11.42
N GLY A 202 28.81 3.02 -12.41
CA GLY A 202 28.51 2.21 -13.60
C GLY A 202 27.41 1.15 -13.40
N GLY A 203 26.96 0.92 -12.15
CA GLY A 203 25.92 -0.06 -11.82
C GLY A 203 24.53 0.33 -12.33
N GLY A 204 23.65 -0.67 -12.46
CA GLY A 204 22.31 -0.51 -13.00
C GLY A 204 21.19 -0.78 -11.98
N LEU A 205 20.08 -0.07 -12.12
CA LEU A 205 18.86 -0.26 -11.32
C LEU A 205 17.73 -0.82 -12.19
N LEU A 206 17.20 -1.98 -11.82
CA LEU A 206 16.05 -2.61 -12.47
C LEU A 206 14.89 -2.71 -11.50
N MET A 207 13.84 -1.91 -11.72
CA MET A 207 12.60 -2.01 -10.98
C MET A 207 11.52 -2.66 -11.83
N ILE A 208 10.83 -3.65 -11.28
CA ILE A 208 9.63 -4.22 -11.89
C ILE A 208 8.48 -4.10 -10.91
N MET A 209 7.31 -3.66 -11.37
CA MET A 209 6.16 -3.63 -10.49
C MET A 209 4.81 -3.65 -11.20
N THR A 210 3.78 -3.88 -10.40
CA THR A 210 2.40 -3.58 -10.73
C THR A 210 2.06 -2.24 -10.08
N ARG A 211 1.57 -1.25 -10.85
CA ARG A 211 1.27 0.08 -10.29
C ARG A 211 0.12 0.02 -9.29
N TRP A 212 0.29 0.72 -8.16
CA TRP A 212 -0.75 0.82 -7.13
C TRP A 212 -1.23 2.26 -6.93
N HIS A 213 -0.32 3.23 -7.03
CA HIS A 213 -0.56 4.62 -6.64
C HIS A 213 0.29 5.57 -7.50
N THR A 214 -0.13 6.82 -7.72
CA THR A 214 0.69 7.75 -8.52
C THR A 214 1.97 8.18 -7.81
N ASP A 215 1.95 8.21 -6.48
CA ASP A 215 3.10 8.52 -5.61
C ASP A 215 3.75 7.27 -4.98
N ASP A 216 3.62 6.10 -5.61
CA ASP A 216 4.43 4.94 -5.25
C ASP A 216 5.92 5.14 -5.65
N PRO A 217 6.86 4.28 -5.20
CA PRO A 217 8.27 4.43 -5.50
C PRO A 217 8.61 4.53 -7.00
N ALA A 218 7.84 3.89 -7.88
CA ALA A 218 7.98 4.08 -9.32
C ALA A 218 7.58 5.47 -9.76
N GLY A 219 6.41 5.97 -9.33
CA GLY A 219 5.98 7.33 -9.63
C GLY A 219 6.98 8.39 -9.16
N ARG A 220 7.56 8.20 -7.96
CA ARG A 220 8.63 9.07 -7.45
C ARG A 220 9.94 8.91 -8.22
N LEU A 221 10.31 7.70 -8.63
CA LEU A 221 11.52 7.47 -9.43
C LEU A 221 11.42 8.20 -10.78
N ILE A 222 10.29 8.04 -11.49
CA ILE A 222 10.02 8.74 -12.75
C ILE A 222 10.10 10.26 -12.58
N LYS A 223 9.53 10.78 -11.48
CA LYS A 223 9.51 12.23 -11.22
C LYS A 223 10.89 12.80 -10.91
N ASN A 224 11.72 12.07 -10.14
CA ASN A 224 13.01 12.56 -9.68
C ASN A 224 14.16 12.25 -10.66
N ASP A 225 13.98 11.26 -11.54
CA ASP A 225 15.02 10.83 -12.48
C ASP A 225 14.46 10.67 -13.90
N PRO A 226 14.60 11.70 -14.76
CA PRO A 226 14.12 11.63 -16.13
C PRO A 226 14.94 10.69 -17.03
N THR A 227 16.07 10.16 -16.55
CA THR A 227 16.90 9.20 -17.30
C THR A 227 16.38 7.77 -17.22
N VAL A 228 15.42 7.50 -16.31
CA VAL A 228 14.83 6.17 -16.19
C VAL A 228 14.07 5.80 -17.46
N ARG A 229 14.40 4.65 -18.04
CA ARG A 229 13.62 4.08 -19.13
C ARG A 229 12.38 3.41 -18.53
N VAL A 230 11.21 3.94 -18.84
CA VAL A 230 9.92 3.39 -18.41
C VAL A 230 9.31 2.55 -19.51
N VAL A 231 8.92 1.33 -19.18
CA VAL A 231 8.22 0.40 -20.07
C VAL A 231 6.93 -0.03 -19.41
N THR A 232 5.80 0.32 -20.01
CA THR A 232 4.47 0.10 -19.43
C THR A 232 3.64 -0.82 -20.29
N PHE A 233 3.14 -1.90 -19.70
CA PHE A 233 2.29 -2.89 -20.36
C PHE A 233 0.89 -2.90 -19.76
N LYS A 234 -0.12 -2.58 -20.60
CA LYS A 234 -1.53 -2.60 -20.20
C LYS A 234 -2.17 -3.95 -20.46
N ALA A 235 -2.94 -4.49 -19.51
CA ALA A 235 -3.59 -5.79 -19.63
C ALA A 235 -4.59 -5.83 -20.80
N ILE A 236 -5.32 -4.73 -21.04
CA ILE A 236 -6.19 -4.55 -22.19
C ILE A 236 -5.68 -3.33 -22.97
N ALA A 237 -5.49 -3.47 -24.28
CA ALA A 237 -5.12 -2.34 -25.13
C ALA A 237 -6.23 -1.28 -25.14
N GLU A 238 -5.88 -0.01 -24.98
CA GLU A 238 -6.83 1.12 -25.03
C GLU A 238 -6.90 1.74 -26.42
N VAL A 239 -5.82 1.61 -27.18
CA VAL A 239 -5.66 2.05 -28.56
C VAL A 239 -5.07 0.90 -29.38
N ASP A 240 -5.08 1.03 -30.71
CA ASP A 240 -4.34 0.09 -31.55
C ASP A 240 -2.84 0.25 -31.31
N GLU A 241 -2.17 -0.87 -31.03
CA GLU A 241 -0.74 -0.97 -30.79
C GLU A 241 -0.10 -1.80 -31.91
N ALA A 242 1.24 -1.81 -32.00
CA ALA A 242 1.96 -2.52 -33.07
C ALA A 242 1.62 -4.02 -33.15
N HIS A 243 1.32 -4.66 -32.01
CA HIS A 243 1.14 -6.11 -31.91
C HIS A 243 -0.29 -6.56 -31.57
N ARG A 244 -1.22 -5.63 -31.34
CA ARG A 244 -2.61 -5.93 -30.95
C ARG A 244 -3.54 -4.74 -31.17
N LYS A 245 -4.85 -4.97 -31.30
CA LYS A 245 -5.85 -3.90 -31.48
C LYS A 245 -6.43 -3.43 -30.14
N ALA A 246 -7.04 -2.26 -30.14
CA ALA A 246 -7.80 -1.76 -29.01
C ALA A 246 -8.81 -2.81 -28.52
N GLY A 247 -8.81 -3.10 -27.22
CA GLY A 247 -9.65 -4.11 -26.59
C GLY A 247 -9.04 -5.52 -26.51
N ASP A 248 -7.88 -5.77 -27.13
CA ASP A 248 -7.18 -7.06 -27.04
C ASP A 248 -6.41 -7.22 -25.73
N ALA A 249 -6.30 -8.46 -25.25
CA ALA A 249 -5.53 -8.79 -24.06
C ALA A 249 -4.01 -8.79 -24.33
N LEU A 250 -3.20 -8.43 -23.34
CA LEU A 250 -1.73 -8.40 -23.40
C LEU A 250 -1.14 -9.78 -23.70
N PHE A 251 -1.66 -10.80 -23.02
CA PHE A 251 -1.24 -12.17 -23.18
C PHE A 251 -2.45 -13.11 -23.09
N PRO A 252 -3.23 -13.25 -24.18
CA PRO A 252 -4.49 -13.99 -24.19
C PRO A 252 -4.38 -15.44 -23.70
N GLU A 253 -3.26 -16.11 -23.98
CA GLU A 253 -3.02 -17.50 -23.60
C GLU A 253 -2.75 -17.67 -22.09
N HIS A 254 -2.41 -16.60 -21.38
CA HIS A 254 -2.31 -16.57 -19.92
C HIS A 254 -3.57 -15.99 -19.27
N LYS A 255 -4.06 -14.86 -19.80
CA LYS A 255 -5.21 -14.12 -19.30
C LYS A 255 -6.06 -13.69 -20.50
N SER A 256 -7.10 -14.47 -20.79
CA SER A 256 -8.00 -14.16 -21.91
C SER A 256 -8.74 -12.84 -21.70
N ILE A 257 -9.19 -12.23 -22.80
CA ILE A 257 -9.97 -11.00 -22.72
C ILE A 257 -11.27 -11.18 -21.91
N GLY A 258 -11.90 -12.36 -21.98
CA GLY A 258 -13.07 -12.69 -21.16
C GLY A 258 -12.77 -12.63 -19.68
N PHE A 259 -11.69 -13.29 -19.24
CA PHE A 259 -11.23 -13.25 -17.84
C PHE A 259 -10.94 -11.82 -17.37
N LEU A 260 -10.27 -11.01 -18.19
CA LEU A 260 -9.95 -9.62 -17.85
C LEU A 260 -11.21 -8.76 -17.73
N ARG A 261 -12.19 -8.93 -18.63
CA ARG A 261 -13.48 -8.24 -18.58
C ARG A 261 -14.29 -8.61 -17.33
N ASP A 262 -14.29 -9.89 -16.94
CA ASP A 262 -14.97 -10.32 -15.72
C ASP A 262 -14.30 -9.76 -14.46
N ARG A 263 -12.95 -9.69 -14.46
CA ARG A 263 -12.22 -9.00 -13.40
C ARG A 263 -12.50 -7.51 -13.34
N LYS A 264 -12.58 -6.83 -14.50
CA LYS A 264 -12.94 -5.41 -14.58
C LYS A 264 -14.34 -5.12 -14.01
N LYS A 265 -15.30 -6.04 -14.16
CA LYS A 265 -16.65 -5.92 -13.57
C LYS A 265 -16.67 -6.14 -12.06
N THR A 266 -15.83 -7.04 -11.56
CA THR A 266 -15.84 -7.46 -10.14
C THR A 266 -15.01 -6.53 -9.26
N MET A 267 -13.92 -5.97 -9.81
CA MET A 267 -13.02 -5.08 -9.09
C MET A 267 -13.55 -3.65 -9.09
N GLU A 268 -13.15 -2.88 -8.08
CA GLU A 268 -13.40 -1.44 -8.09
C GLU A 268 -12.62 -0.79 -9.27
N PRO A 269 -13.21 0.19 -9.99
CA PRO A 269 -12.61 0.74 -11.22
C PRO A 269 -11.18 1.27 -11.08
N SER A 270 -10.87 2.05 -10.03
CA SER A 270 -9.51 2.53 -9.76
C SER A 270 -8.53 1.37 -9.55
N SER A 271 -9.03 0.25 -9.01
CA SER A 271 -8.25 -0.95 -8.79
C SER A 271 -7.85 -1.66 -10.05
N PHE A 272 -8.77 -1.76 -11.01
CA PHE A 272 -8.46 -2.32 -12.31
C PHE A 272 -7.55 -1.37 -13.09
N SER A 273 -7.82 -0.06 -13.03
CA SER A 273 -7.01 0.97 -13.69
C SER A 273 -5.55 0.91 -13.23
N SER A 274 -5.30 0.87 -11.91
CA SER A 274 -3.93 0.78 -11.40
C SER A 274 -3.28 -0.57 -11.73
N LEU A 275 -3.90 -1.67 -11.32
CA LEU A 275 -3.24 -2.98 -11.37
C LEU A 275 -3.14 -3.60 -12.76
N TYR A 276 -4.15 -3.37 -13.60
CA TYR A 276 -4.23 -4.02 -14.91
C TYR A 276 -3.87 -3.05 -16.03
N GLN A 277 -4.29 -1.78 -15.94
CA GLN A 277 -3.97 -0.77 -16.95
C GLN A 277 -2.71 0.06 -16.62
N GLN A 278 -2.02 -0.22 -15.50
CA GLN A 278 -0.84 0.53 -15.02
C GLN A 278 -1.08 2.06 -14.92
N THR A 279 -2.35 2.46 -14.77
CA THR A 279 -2.77 3.85 -14.75
C THR A 279 -3.45 4.11 -13.40
N PRO A 280 -2.68 4.27 -12.32
CA PRO A 280 -3.25 4.64 -11.03
C PRO A 280 -3.93 6.01 -11.15
N ALA A 281 -5.07 6.18 -10.48
CA ALA A 281 -5.75 7.47 -10.43
C ALA A 281 -4.90 8.49 -9.67
N ASP A 282 -4.92 9.75 -10.11
CA ASP A 282 -4.15 10.83 -9.51
C ASP A 282 -4.44 10.99 -8.02
N ALA A 283 -3.44 10.70 -7.17
CA ALA A 283 -3.47 11.01 -5.75
C ALA A 283 -3.48 12.52 -5.43
N ASN A 284 -3.15 13.35 -6.42
CA ASN A 284 -3.31 14.81 -6.32
C ASN A 284 -4.77 15.24 -6.47
N ASN A 285 -5.64 14.36 -6.97
CA ASN A 285 -7.06 14.52 -6.75
C ASN A 285 -7.34 13.86 -5.41
N SER A 286 -7.22 14.66 -4.34
CA SER A 286 -7.68 14.35 -3.00
C SER A 286 -9.20 14.19 -3.05
N GLU A 287 -9.68 13.07 -3.61
CA GLU A 287 -11.08 12.73 -3.59
C GLU A 287 -11.44 12.36 -2.15
N ALA A 288 -12.54 12.92 -1.67
CA ALA A 288 -13.03 12.62 -0.33
C ALA A 288 -13.21 11.11 -0.13
N LEU A 289 -12.73 10.60 1.00
CA LEU A 289 -12.84 9.20 1.40
C LEU A 289 -14.31 8.77 1.40
N PHE A 290 -15.19 9.62 1.91
CA PHE A 290 -16.62 9.37 1.97
C PHE A 290 -17.36 10.04 0.82
N LYS A 291 -17.55 9.30 -0.29
CA LYS A 291 -18.33 9.74 -1.46
C LYS A 291 -19.84 9.52 -1.34
N PHE A 292 -20.37 9.61 -0.13
CA PHE A 292 -21.79 9.45 0.14
C PHE A 292 -22.18 10.37 1.29
N LYS A 293 -23.48 10.63 1.45
CA LYS A 293 -23.98 11.39 2.59
C LYS A 293 -24.46 10.44 3.68
N LEU A 294 -24.29 10.84 4.93
CA LEU A 294 -24.89 10.10 6.04
C LEU A 294 -26.42 10.17 5.94
N ALA A 295 -27.07 9.03 6.15
CA ALA A 295 -28.52 8.98 6.16
C ALA A 295 -29.07 9.80 7.34
N ARG A 296 -29.98 10.72 7.06
CA ARG A 296 -30.84 11.36 8.07
C ARG A 296 -32.05 10.47 8.30
N VAL A 297 -32.24 10.05 9.54
CA VAL A 297 -33.31 9.11 9.91
C VAL A 297 -34.15 9.69 11.03
N LYS A 298 -35.45 9.44 10.98
CA LYS A 298 -36.36 9.83 12.08
C LYS A 298 -35.90 9.15 13.36
N TYR A 299 -35.63 9.96 14.37
CA TYR A 299 -35.22 9.46 15.66
C TYR A 299 -36.44 9.08 16.50
N ALA A 300 -36.46 7.83 16.95
CA ALA A 300 -37.41 7.34 17.93
C ALA A 300 -36.62 6.77 19.12
N PRO A 301 -36.76 7.35 20.33
CA PRO A 301 -36.19 6.76 21.53
C PRO A 301 -36.87 5.41 21.80
N LEU A 302 -36.10 4.42 22.25
CA LEU A 302 -36.65 3.11 22.62
C LEU A 302 -37.47 3.24 23.92
N PRO A 303 -38.74 2.81 23.94
CA PRO A 303 -39.46 2.70 25.19
C PRO A 303 -38.78 1.63 26.08
N ASP A 304 -38.65 1.92 27.37
CA ASP A 304 -38.19 1.00 28.42
C ASP A 304 -36.75 0.47 28.34
N VAL A 305 -35.94 0.90 27.38
CA VAL A 305 -34.50 0.65 27.35
C VAL A 305 -33.76 1.94 27.61
N ARG A 306 -32.92 1.99 28.66
CA ARG A 306 -32.05 3.15 28.90
C ARG A 306 -30.95 3.17 27.83
N PRO A 307 -30.92 4.16 26.91
CA PRO A 307 -29.93 4.20 25.85
C PRO A 307 -28.53 4.46 26.40
N THR A 308 -27.51 3.90 25.74
CA THR A 308 -26.11 4.27 26.03
C THR A 308 -25.77 5.51 25.22
N ILE A 309 -25.99 6.67 25.82
CA ILE A 309 -25.60 7.96 25.24
C ILE A 309 -24.19 8.30 25.68
N VAL A 310 -23.32 8.54 24.71
CA VAL A 310 -21.90 8.85 24.89
C VAL A 310 -21.64 10.26 24.39
N LEU A 311 -21.02 11.09 25.22
CA LEU A 311 -20.41 12.35 24.78
C LEU A 311 -18.93 12.09 24.56
N ARG A 312 -18.46 12.37 23.36
CA ARG A 312 -17.07 12.20 22.97
C ARG A 312 -16.45 13.54 22.65
N ILE A 313 -15.26 13.80 23.18
CA ILE A 313 -14.58 15.10 23.08
C ILE A 313 -13.16 14.84 22.60
N ASP A 314 -12.81 15.46 21.48
CA ASP A 314 -11.44 15.62 21.03
C ASP A 314 -10.91 16.98 21.53
N THR A 315 -9.69 16.97 22.05
CA THR A 315 -9.09 18.14 22.68
C THR A 315 -7.92 18.66 21.85
N PRO A 316 -7.79 19.99 21.73
CA PRO A 316 -6.73 20.60 20.94
C PRO A 316 -5.33 20.31 21.50
N GLN A 317 -4.29 20.64 20.73
CA GLN A 317 -2.91 20.53 21.20
C GLN A 317 -2.63 21.52 22.33
N LYS A 318 -3.15 22.74 22.21
CA LYS A 318 -3.10 23.77 23.25
C LYS A 318 -4.46 24.46 23.37
N ALA A 319 -4.88 24.75 24.59
CA ALA A 319 -6.09 25.52 24.87
C ALA A 319 -5.77 27.00 25.15
N GLU A 320 -5.07 27.65 24.22
CA GLU A 320 -4.92 29.12 24.17
C GLU A 320 -6.10 29.70 23.36
N SER A 321 -6.51 30.93 23.65
CA SER A 321 -7.83 31.47 23.26
C SER A 321 -8.10 31.55 21.75
N ASP A 322 -7.14 31.26 20.87
CA ASP A 322 -7.21 31.71 19.48
C ASP A 322 -6.74 30.80 18.33
N SER A 323 -6.42 29.51 18.53
CA SER A 323 -5.95 28.66 17.39
C SER A 323 -6.72 27.36 17.15
N ASP A 324 -7.05 26.58 18.18
CA ASP A 324 -7.47 25.17 17.98
C ASP A 324 -8.91 24.91 18.50
N TYR A 325 -9.62 23.97 17.86
CA TYR A 325 -10.99 23.59 18.22
C TYR A 325 -11.04 22.41 19.20
N PHE A 326 -12.03 22.42 20.09
CA PHE A 326 -12.53 21.20 20.71
C PHE A 326 -13.60 20.59 19.80
N GLY A 327 -13.35 19.42 19.23
CA GLY A 327 -14.35 18.64 18.50
C GLY A 327 -15.20 17.80 19.47
N PHE A 328 -16.50 17.65 19.23
CA PHE A 328 -17.32 16.74 20.01
C PHE A 328 -18.47 16.12 19.23
N SER A 329 -18.91 14.96 19.70
CA SER A 329 -20.14 14.30 19.25
C SER A 329 -20.92 13.68 20.41
N LEU A 330 -22.24 13.76 20.31
CA LEU A 330 -23.20 13.09 21.14
C LEU A 330 -23.78 11.90 20.37
N LEU A 331 -23.54 10.70 20.87
CA LEU A 331 -23.78 9.46 20.15
C LEU A 331 -24.66 8.52 20.98
N GLU A 332 -25.76 8.02 20.42
CA GLU A 332 -26.47 6.87 20.98
C GLU A 332 -25.93 5.58 20.37
N VAL A 333 -25.27 4.78 21.21
CA VAL A 333 -24.68 3.50 20.80
C VAL A 333 -25.70 2.38 21.05
N ARG A 334 -26.20 1.78 19.97
CA ARG A 334 -27.11 0.62 20.00
C ARG A 334 -26.37 -0.68 19.67
N MET A 335 -27.08 -1.80 19.74
CA MET A 335 -26.51 -3.11 19.38
C MET A 335 -26.09 -3.17 17.91
N LYS A 336 -26.95 -2.70 17.00
CA LYS A 336 -26.79 -2.79 15.54
C LYS A 336 -26.43 -1.47 14.85
N GLY A 337 -26.18 -0.39 15.60
CA GLY A 337 -25.95 0.91 14.99
C GLY A 337 -25.55 2.00 15.97
N ILE A 338 -25.12 3.14 15.43
CA ILE A 338 -24.82 4.37 16.15
C ILE A 338 -25.68 5.49 15.55
N PHE A 339 -26.40 6.21 16.41
CA PHE A 339 -27.08 7.44 16.02
C PHE A 339 -26.25 8.63 16.47
N ILE A 340 -25.96 9.53 15.54
CA ILE A 340 -25.38 10.84 15.82
C ILE A 340 -26.54 11.74 16.24
N LEU A 341 -26.62 12.03 17.54
CA LEU A 341 -27.65 12.88 18.13
C LEU A 341 -27.28 14.36 18.00
N ASP A 342 -26.01 14.68 18.21
CA ASP A 342 -25.46 16.02 18.05
C ASP A 342 -23.97 15.94 17.73
N ALA A 343 -23.41 16.98 17.12
CA ALA A 343 -21.99 17.10 16.85
C ALA A 343 -21.61 18.57 16.69
N GLY A 344 -20.35 18.92 16.90
CA GLY A 344 -19.88 20.26 16.62
C GLY A 344 -18.50 20.54 17.20
N HIS A 345 -18.07 21.78 17.03
CA HIS A 345 -16.81 22.27 17.55
C HIS A 345 -16.99 23.47 18.49
N ALA A 346 -16.03 23.68 19.38
CA ALA A 346 -16.01 24.84 20.26
C ALA A 346 -14.60 25.41 20.37
N ARG A 347 -14.45 26.72 20.10
CA ARG A 347 -13.22 27.47 20.32
C ARG A 347 -13.30 28.17 21.67
N LYS A 348 -12.62 27.62 22.67
CA LYS A 348 -12.69 28.05 24.07
C LYS A 348 -11.33 27.90 24.74
N SER A 349 -11.03 28.78 25.70
CA SER A 349 -9.93 28.56 26.64
C SER A 349 -10.18 27.30 27.48
N TYR A 350 -9.15 26.78 28.16
CA TYR A 350 -9.28 25.57 28.97
C TYR A 350 -10.42 25.66 30.02
N ASP A 351 -10.48 26.77 30.76
CA ASP A 351 -11.48 26.97 31.82
C ASP A 351 -12.88 27.21 31.24
N ASP A 352 -12.98 27.99 30.15
CA ASP A 352 -14.26 28.21 29.47
C ASP A 352 -14.79 26.92 28.83
N ALA A 353 -13.91 26.05 28.33
CA ALA A 353 -14.28 24.75 27.78
C ALA A 353 -14.87 23.86 28.89
N LEU A 354 -14.30 23.86 30.09
CA LEU A 354 -14.86 23.11 31.22
C LEU A 354 -16.28 23.58 31.57
N VAL A 355 -16.49 24.90 31.61
CA VAL A 355 -17.83 25.49 31.85
C VAL A 355 -18.79 25.16 30.70
N TYR A 356 -18.31 25.24 29.46
CA TYR A 356 -19.09 24.96 28.26
C TYR A 356 -19.58 23.51 28.21
N PHE A 357 -18.68 22.53 28.31
CA PHE A 357 -19.05 21.11 28.27
C PHE A 357 -19.87 20.68 29.49
N ASP A 358 -19.65 21.31 30.65
CA ASP A 358 -20.54 21.17 31.79
C ASP A 358 -21.94 21.72 31.47
N GLY A 359 -22.09 22.92 30.94
CA GLY A 359 -23.38 23.45 30.49
C GLY A 359 -24.08 22.55 29.47
N LEU A 360 -23.32 22.02 28.51
CA LEU A 360 -23.82 21.15 27.43
C LEU A 360 -24.43 19.84 27.98
N LEU A 361 -23.81 19.24 28.99
CA LEU A 361 -24.35 18.05 29.67
C LEU A 361 -25.68 18.34 30.39
N ASP A 362 -25.82 19.51 31.01
CA ASP A 362 -27.07 19.91 31.66
C ASP A 362 -28.16 20.19 30.61
N TYR A 363 -27.78 20.77 29.47
CA TYR A 363 -28.67 21.04 28.36
C TYR A 363 -29.18 19.77 27.67
N TYR A 364 -28.31 18.81 27.38
CA TYR A 364 -28.71 17.51 26.82
C TYR A 364 -29.69 16.78 27.74
N LYS A 365 -29.44 16.80 29.06
CA LYS A 365 -30.35 16.20 30.03
C LYS A 365 -31.73 16.87 30.03
N ALA A 366 -31.79 18.21 29.91
CA ALA A 366 -33.06 18.94 29.83
C ALA A 366 -33.86 18.60 28.55
N ASN A 367 -33.17 18.20 27.47
CA ASN A 367 -33.76 17.79 26.20
C ASN A 367 -33.97 16.26 26.10
N GLY A 368 -33.92 15.53 27.22
CA GLY A 368 -34.20 14.09 27.25
C GLY A 368 -33.02 13.18 26.89
N PHE A 369 -31.83 13.72 26.67
CA PHE A 369 -30.61 12.95 26.39
C PHE A 369 -29.74 12.84 27.64
N GLU A 370 -29.92 11.77 28.42
CA GLU A 370 -29.08 11.52 29.60
C GLU A 370 -27.76 10.83 29.22
N VAL A 371 -26.67 11.61 29.19
CA VAL A 371 -25.31 11.13 28.88
C VAL A 371 -24.84 10.13 29.94
N ARG A 372 -24.48 8.91 29.55
CA ARG A 372 -23.98 7.86 30.46
C ARG A 372 -22.47 7.92 30.65
N LYS A 373 -21.77 8.25 29.57
CA LYS A 373 -20.32 8.15 29.48
C LYS A 373 -19.76 9.38 28.77
N VAL A 374 -18.76 10.00 29.39
CA VAL A 374 -17.92 11.00 28.72
C VAL A 374 -16.60 10.33 28.37
N ILE A 375 -16.21 10.44 27.11
CA ILE A 375 -14.95 9.91 26.57
C ILE A 375 -14.11 11.09 26.08
N VAL A 376 -12.87 11.14 26.55
CA VAL A 376 -11.89 12.15 26.13
C VAL A 376 -10.64 11.42 25.65
N GLU A 377 -10.02 11.93 24.59
CA GLU A 377 -8.73 11.42 24.13
C GLU A 377 -7.61 11.65 25.17
N ASP A 378 -6.78 10.64 25.39
CA ASP A 378 -5.58 10.71 26.23
C ASP A 378 -4.40 11.20 25.39
N ALA A 379 -4.54 12.42 24.87
CA ALA A 379 -3.53 13.16 24.11
C ALA A 379 -3.56 14.63 24.54
N ASN A 380 -2.43 15.33 24.38
CA ASN A 380 -2.32 16.76 24.64
C ASN A 380 -2.82 17.15 26.05
N ILE A 381 -3.81 18.07 26.12
CA ILE A 381 -4.46 18.50 27.35
C ILE A 381 -5.59 17.57 27.82
N GLY A 382 -5.94 16.54 27.05
CA GLY A 382 -7.11 15.70 27.24
C GLY A 382 -7.14 14.96 28.58
N TYR A 383 -5.99 14.47 29.06
CA TYR A 383 -5.87 13.88 30.39
C TYR A 383 -6.30 14.85 31.51
N ALA A 384 -5.72 16.05 31.50
CA ALA A 384 -6.01 17.08 32.48
C ALA A 384 -7.47 17.53 32.38
N PHE A 385 -7.95 17.76 31.15
CA PHE A 385 -9.31 18.18 30.86
C PHE A 385 -10.34 17.17 31.39
N ALA A 386 -10.16 15.89 31.08
CA ALA A 386 -11.03 14.81 31.56
C ALA A 386 -11.06 14.75 33.10
N HIS A 387 -9.90 14.91 33.75
CA HIS A 387 -9.80 14.90 35.20
C HIS A 387 -10.52 16.10 35.85
N SER A 388 -10.36 17.31 35.30
CA SER A 388 -11.07 18.51 35.77
C SER A 388 -12.58 18.41 35.57
N LEU A 389 -13.04 18.00 34.39
CA LEU A 389 -14.47 17.84 34.10
C LEU A 389 -15.11 16.77 35.01
N LYS A 390 -14.39 15.67 35.28
CA LYS A 390 -14.81 14.65 36.25
C LYS A 390 -14.96 15.21 37.66
N LYS A 391 -14.08 16.12 38.10
CA LYS A 391 -14.15 16.77 39.42
C LYS A 391 -15.39 17.67 39.54
N ILE A 392 -15.65 18.52 38.54
CA ILE A 392 -16.81 19.42 38.48
C ILE A 392 -18.11 18.60 38.57
N ARG A 393 -18.20 17.50 37.80
CA ARG A 393 -19.40 16.64 37.76
C ARG A 393 -19.60 15.80 39.02
N ARG A 394 -18.52 15.33 39.67
CA ARG A 394 -18.61 14.65 40.98
C ARG A 394 -19.23 15.56 42.03
N ALA A 395 -18.88 16.84 42.05
CA ALA A 395 -19.48 17.82 42.96
C ALA A 395 -21.01 17.97 42.76
N LYS A 396 -21.50 17.75 41.53
CA LYS A 396 -22.92 17.79 41.16
C LYS A 396 -23.68 16.44 41.32
N LYS A 397 -23.03 15.37 41.82
CA LYS A 397 -23.59 14.00 42.06
C LYS A 397 -24.26 13.35 40.83
N ARG A 398 -23.72 13.50 39.61
CA ARG A 398 -24.54 13.29 38.39
C ARG A 398 -24.13 12.29 37.29
N PHE A 399 -23.12 11.40 37.35
CA PHE A 399 -22.95 10.33 36.32
C PHE A 399 -22.21 9.03 36.75
N GLU A 400 -22.37 7.98 35.93
CA GLU A 400 -21.93 6.58 36.11
C GLU A 400 -20.56 6.21 35.48
N GLY A 401 -19.96 7.00 34.57
CA GLY A 401 -18.64 6.66 34.00
C GLY A 401 -17.89 7.75 33.18
N PHE A 402 -16.56 7.81 33.36
CA PHE A 402 -15.62 8.61 32.55
C PHE A 402 -14.53 7.68 31.99
N LYS A 403 -14.17 7.83 30.71
CA LYS A 403 -13.11 7.03 30.08
C LYS A 403 -12.11 7.94 29.35
N LEU A 404 -10.83 7.64 29.55
CA LEU A 404 -9.74 8.14 28.72
C LEU A 404 -9.40 7.07 27.67
N THR A 405 -9.18 7.48 26.42
CA THR A 405 -8.82 6.59 25.31
C THR A 405 -7.49 7.00 24.71
N LYS A 406 -6.54 6.06 24.62
CA LYS A 406 -5.24 6.32 23.97
C LYS A 406 -5.39 6.36 22.46
N LYS A 407 -4.67 7.28 21.81
CA LYS A 407 -4.60 7.40 20.35
C LYS A 407 -4.09 6.09 19.74
N TYR A 408 -4.73 5.64 18.66
CA TYR A 408 -4.35 4.45 17.88
C TYR A 408 -4.38 4.78 16.39
N GLY A 409 -3.31 4.47 15.65
CA GLY A 409 -3.22 4.76 14.22
C GLY A 409 -3.30 6.25 13.87
N ASN A 410 -3.26 6.59 12.58
CA ASN A 410 -3.55 7.94 12.10
C ASN A 410 -5.07 8.11 11.86
N LYS A 411 -5.55 9.35 11.72
CA LYS A 411 -6.99 9.66 11.57
C LYS A 411 -7.59 9.01 10.32
N PHE A 412 -6.85 9.03 9.21
CA PHE A 412 -7.30 8.46 7.94
C PHE A 412 -7.48 6.94 7.97
N ASP A 413 -6.55 6.20 8.58
CA ASP A 413 -6.63 4.74 8.72
C ASP A 413 -7.92 4.33 9.47
N ARG A 414 -8.27 5.08 10.52
CA ARG A 414 -9.48 4.83 11.31
C ARG A 414 -10.76 5.17 10.54
N ALA A 415 -10.74 6.27 9.79
CA ALA A 415 -11.84 6.62 8.90
C ALA A 415 -12.02 5.53 7.82
N HIS A 416 -10.92 4.93 7.36
CA HIS A 416 -10.96 3.80 6.44
C HIS A 416 -11.52 2.52 7.07
N GLU A 417 -11.07 2.16 8.28
CA GLU A 417 -11.60 1.01 9.04
C GLU A 417 -13.12 1.12 9.27
N SER A 418 -13.60 2.33 9.56
CA SER A 418 -15.02 2.61 9.79
C SER A 418 -15.85 2.77 8.49
N TYR A 419 -15.21 2.83 7.32
CA TYR A 419 -15.86 3.13 6.03
C TYR A 419 -17.06 2.22 5.75
N THR A 420 -16.91 0.90 5.96
CA THR A 420 -17.99 -0.06 5.70
C THR A 420 -19.20 0.22 6.59
N SER A 421 -18.99 0.48 7.88
CA SER A 421 -20.06 0.78 8.84
C SER A 421 -20.83 2.05 8.45
N PHE A 422 -20.15 3.07 7.97
CA PHE A 422 -20.79 4.27 7.43
C PHE A 422 -21.58 3.96 6.15
N LYS A 423 -20.99 3.22 5.22
CA LYS A 423 -21.60 2.89 3.92
C LYS A 423 -22.82 1.98 4.03
N THR A 424 -22.83 1.04 4.98
CA THR A 424 -23.94 0.09 5.17
C THR A 424 -25.08 0.66 6.02
N GLY A 425 -25.00 1.92 6.44
CA GLY A 425 -26.02 2.57 7.24
C GLY A 425 -26.02 2.16 8.72
N CYS A 426 -24.93 1.58 9.23
CA CYS A 426 -24.78 1.32 10.67
C CYS A 426 -24.58 2.60 11.47
N VAL A 427 -24.28 3.72 10.80
CA VAL A 427 -24.17 5.05 11.39
C VAL A 427 -25.16 5.96 10.69
N SER A 428 -25.94 6.74 11.45
CA SER A 428 -26.95 7.64 10.89
C SER A 428 -27.12 8.89 11.75
N ILE A 429 -27.55 9.98 11.12
CA ILE A 429 -27.88 11.23 11.80
C ILE A 429 -29.33 11.16 12.29
N ALA A 430 -29.53 11.40 13.58
CA ALA A 430 -30.85 11.51 14.19
C ALA A 430 -31.49 12.86 13.82
N ASP A 431 -32.47 12.81 12.91
CA ASP A 431 -33.09 14.02 12.37
C ASP A 431 -33.90 14.77 13.44
N GLY A 432 -33.68 16.08 13.56
CA GLY A 432 -34.33 16.95 14.55
C GLY A 432 -33.81 16.83 15.99
N CYS A 433 -32.74 16.06 16.24
CA CYS A 433 -32.16 15.90 17.60
C CYS A 433 -31.00 16.84 17.91
N SER A 434 -30.30 17.36 16.89
CA SER A 434 -29.16 18.25 17.11
C SER A 434 -29.63 19.57 17.71
N VAL A 435 -28.91 20.03 18.74
CA VAL A 435 -29.37 21.15 19.57
C VAL A 435 -28.41 22.35 19.50
N GLN A 436 -27.41 22.31 18.63
CA GLN A 436 -26.39 23.35 18.44
C GLN A 436 -26.80 24.38 17.36
N ASN A 437 -26.69 25.68 17.70
CA ASN A 437 -26.98 26.84 16.86
C ASN A 437 -25.74 27.26 16.03
N PRO A 438 -25.75 27.34 14.68
CA PRO A 438 -26.73 26.80 13.73
C PRO A 438 -26.08 25.90 12.63
N ALA A 439 -25.16 24.98 12.95
CA ALA A 439 -24.55 24.13 11.91
C ALA A 439 -23.80 22.89 12.42
N GLY A 440 -23.94 22.43 13.67
CA GLY A 440 -23.03 21.41 14.22
C GLY A 440 -22.96 20.09 13.41
N ILE A 441 -24.12 19.62 12.93
CA ILE A 441 -24.22 18.49 12.00
C ILE A 441 -23.76 18.85 10.58
N ASP A 442 -23.89 20.10 10.17
CA ASP A 442 -23.41 20.55 8.87
C ASP A 442 -21.88 20.65 8.86
N VAL A 443 -21.23 21.05 9.97
CA VAL A 443 -19.78 20.94 10.17
C VAL A 443 -19.34 19.49 10.03
N LEU A 444 -20.04 18.55 10.68
CA LEU A 444 -19.73 17.13 10.52
C LEU A 444 -19.91 16.66 9.06
N ASN A 445 -20.94 17.13 8.36
CA ASN A 445 -21.15 16.77 6.95
C ASN A 445 -20.05 17.36 6.05
N ASP A 446 -19.65 18.61 6.29
CA ASP A 446 -18.59 19.28 5.56
C ASP A 446 -17.25 18.58 5.79
N GLU A 447 -16.94 18.23 7.04
CA GLU A 447 -15.76 17.40 7.37
C GLU A 447 -15.85 16.03 6.67
N PHE A 448 -17.00 15.35 6.72
CA PHE A 448 -17.21 14.06 6.08
C PHE A 448 -17.01 14.12 4.56
N GLU A 449 -17.56 15.14 3.90
CA GLU A 449 -17.50 15.35 2.45
C GLU A 449 -16.15 15.90 1.97
N SER A 450 -15.31 16.43 2.86
CA SER A 450 -13.98 16.97 2.53
C SER A 450 -12.81 16.17 3.09
N PHE A 451 -13.07 15.08 3.82
CA PHE A 451 -12.05 14.24 4.44
C PHE A 451 -11.27 13.44 3.39
N THR A 452 -9.98 13.74 3.24
CA THR A 452 -9.10 13.17 2.20
C THR A 452 -7.86 12.51 2.79
N GLU A 453 -7.10 11.77 1.99
CA GLU A 453 -5.86 11.11 2.44
C GLU A 453 -4.73 12.06 2.82
N ASN A 454 -4.72 13.27 2.24
CA ASN A 454 -3.57 14.18 2.30
C ASN A 454 -3.58 15.13 3.52
N ASP A 455 -4.51 14.94 4.47
CA ASP A 455 -4.66 15.76 5.69
C ASP A 455 -4.71 17.29 5.42
N SER A 456 -5.11 17.68 4.20
CA SER A 456 -5.05 19.06 3.70
C SER A 456 -6.29 19.89 4.03
N HIS A 457 -7.14 19.40 4.93
CA HIS A 457 -8.43 20.01 5.30
C HIS A 457 -8.25 20.87 6.57
N ASN A 458 -9.02 21.96 6.66
CA ASN A 458 -8.79 22.98 7.67
C ASN A 458 -9.23 22.57 9.10
N ASN A 459 -10.08 21.55 9.28
CA ASN A 459 -10.46 20.94 10.58
C ASN A 459 -11.10 19.55 10.32
N ASP A 460 -10.83 18.55 11.16
CA ASP A 460 -11.44 17.19 11.10
C ASP A 460 -11.78 16.61 12.49
N ASP A 461 -11.74 17.46 13.51
CA ASP A 461 -11.84 17.06 14.91
C ASP A 461 -13.24 16.55 15.27
N VAL A 462 -14.29 17.00 14.58
CA VAL A 462 -15.66 16.52 14.82
C VAL A 462 -15.84 15.13 14.24
N LEU A 463 -15.39 14.91 13.00
CA LEU A 463 -15.42 13.63 12.32
C LEU A 463 -14.62 12.56 13.07
N ASP A 464 -13.43 12.92 13.58
CA ASP A 464 -12.59 11.97 14.32
C ASP A 464 -13.32 11.45 15.57
N THR A 465 -14.10 12.31 16.26
CA THR A 465 -14.87 11.88 17.43
C THR A 465 -15.87 10.76 17.09
N VAL A 466 -16.50 10.83 15.91
CA VAL A 466 -17.49 9.86 15.42
C VAL A 466 -16.79 8.59 14.90
N VAL A 467 -15.80 8.76 14.01
CA VAL A 467 -15.00 7.66 13.42
C VAL A 467 -14.47 6.75 14.52
N TRP A 468 -13.90 7.33 15.58
CA TRP A 468 -13.37 6.55 16.68
C TRP A 468 -14.45 5.77 17.44
N GLN A 469 -15.64 6.34 17.64
CA GLN A 469 -16.72 5.61 18.29
C GLN A 469 -17.18 4.42 17.43
N VAL A 470 -17.16 4.57 16.11
CA VAL A 470 -17.48 3.51 15.15
C VAL A 470 -16.44 2.40 15.23
N VAL A 471 -15.15 2.72 15.22
CA VAL A 471 -14.07 1.73 15.37
C VAL A 471 -14.14 1.03 16.73
N GLU A 472 -14.33 1.75 17.83
CA GLU A 472 -14.46 1.16 19.17
C GLU A 472 -15.67 0.22 19.28
N LYS A 473 -16.76 0.53 18.57
CA LYS A 473 -17.99 -0.27 18.59
C LYS A 473 -17.94 -1.48 17.67
N PHE A 474 -17.46 -1.30 16.44
CA PHE A 474 -17.60 -2.26 15.36
C PHE A 474 -16.28 -2.92 14.94
N GLY A 475 -15.12 -2.34 15.23
CA GLY A 475 -13.80 -2.90 14.90
C GLY A 475 -13.71 -3.51 13.49
N GLU A 476 -12.99 -4.62 13.36
CA GLU A 476 -13.16 -5.55 12.24
C GLU A 476 -14.62 -6.06 12.25
N CYS A 477 -15.44 -5.55 11.34
CA CYS A 477 -16.89 -5.66 11.35
C CYS A 477 -17.40 -7.11 11.56
N PRO A 478 -18.40 -7.34 12.45
CA PRO A 478 -19.10 -8.62 12.53
C PRO A 478 -19.82 -8.94 11.21
N ALA A 479 -19.91 -10.23 10.88
CA ALA A 479 -20.45 -10.76 9.63
C ALA A 479 -21.78 -10.10 9.17
N PRO A 480 -22.00 -9.98 7.84
CA PRO A 480 -23.23 -9.39 7.31
C PRO A 480 -24.47 -10.14 7.79
N LEU A 481 -25.52 -9.38 8.15
CA LEU A 481 -26.84 -9.92 8.48
C LEU A 481 -27.37 -10.71 7.29
N SER A 482 -27.57 -12.02 7.48
CA SER A 482 -28.47 -12.82 6.67
C SER A 482 -29.87 -12.17 6.71
N ILE A 483 -30.41 -11.90 5.52
CA ILE A 483 -31.77 -11.39 5.29
C ILE A 483 -32.79 -12.36 5.92
#